data_AF-X5PGR9-F1
#
_entry.id   AF-X5PGR9-F1
#
_cell.length_a   1.000
_cell.length_b   1.000
_cell.length_c   1.000
_cell.angle_alpha   90.00
_cell.angle_beta   90.00
_cell.angle_gamma   90.00
#
_symmetry.space_group_name_H-M   'P 1'
#
loop_
_entity.id
_entity.type
_entity.pdbx_description
1 polymer ?
#
loop_
_entity_poly.entity_id
_entity_poly.type
_entity_poly.pdbx_seq_one_letter_code
_entity_poly.pdbx_strand_id
1 'polypeptide(L)' 'MREASDYLLNSWPGKRSPKHREALQACHDALAGDKPAMIARRAFIAAAREVNVFVSDKAPA' A
#
# COMPACT_ATOMS: atom_id res chain seq x y z
N MET A 1 9.28 0.93 3.63
CA MET A 1 8.73 0.75 2.27
C MET A 1 8.86 -0.67 1.75
N ARG A 2 10.02 -1.33 1.91
CA ARG A 2 10.24 -2.72 1.47
C ARG A 2 9.19 -3.70 1.98
N GLU A 3 8.91 -3.67 3.28
CA GLU A 3 7.89 -4.52 3.91
C GLU A 3 6.48 -4.33 3.34
N ALA A 4 6.12 -3.10 2.94
CA ALA A 4 4.82 -2.81 2.33
C ALA A 4 4.72 -3.43 0.92
N SER A 5 5.81 -3.40 0.14
CA SER A 5 5.89 -4.10 -1.14
C SER A 5 5.81 -5.61 -0.99
N ASP A 6 6.55 -6.18 -0.02
CA ASP A 6 6.51 -7.62 0.26
C ASP A 6 5.09 -8.07 0.66
N TYR A 7 4.40 -7.31 1.49
CA TYR A 7 3.01 -7.59 1.86
C TYR A 7 2.07 -7.54 0.65
N LEU A 8 2.23 -6.53 -0.22
CA LEU A 8 1.45 -6.44 -1.47
C LEU A 8 1.73 -7.64 -2.40
N LEU A 9 2.97 -8.13 -2.48
CA LEU A 9 3.31 -9.23 -3.39
C LEU A 9 2.88 -10.61 -2.85
N ASN A 10 3.11 -10.86 -1.56
CA ASN A 10 2.99 -12.20 -0.97
C ASN A 10 1.75 -12.40 -0.09
N SER A 11 1.20 -11.33 0.50
CA SER A 11 0.18 -11.44 1.54
C SER A 11 -1.10 -10.67 1.23
N TRP A 12 -1.24 -10.14 0.02
CA TRP A 12 -2.42 -9.37 -0.37
C TRP A 12 -3.65 -10.26 -0.54
N PRO A 13 -4.70 -10.10 0.30
CA PRO A 13 -5.85 -11.01 0.29
C PRO A 13 -6.95 -10.59 -0.69
N GLY A 14 -6.85 -9.41 -1.30
CA GLY A 14 -7.85 -8.89 -2.23
C GLY A 14 -7.52 -9.11 -3.70
N LYS A 15 -8.43 -8.74 -4.59
CA LYS A 15 -8.16 -8.75 -6.04
C LYS A 15 -6.98 -7.82 -6.35
N ARG A 16 -6.14 -8.23 -7.31
CA ARG A 16 -5.10 -7.40 -7.93
C ARG A 16 -5.75 -6.33 -8.80
N SER A 17 -6.33 -5.32 -8.16
CA SER A 17 -6.99 -4.20 -8.79
C SER A 17 -5.98 -3.14 -9.23
N PRO A 18 -6.39 -2.13 -10.03
CA PRO A 18 -5.52 -1.03 -10.44
C PRO A 18 -4.84 -0.35 -9.24
N LYS A 19 -5.58 -0.15 -8.13
CA LYS A 19 -5.02 0.46 -6.91
C LYS A 19 -3.92 -0.38 -6.27
N HIS A 20 -4.01 -1.70 -6.37
CA HIS A 20 -2.95 -2.59 -5.90
C HIS A 20 -1.66 -2.40 -6.71
N ARG A 21 -1.76 -2.31 -8.04
CA ARG A 21 -0.61 -2.00 -8.90
C ARG A 21 -0.05 -0.61 -8.63
N GLU A 22 -0.91 0.39 -8.43
CA GLU A 22 -0.47 1.74 -8.06
C GLU A 22 0.28 1.76 -6.72
N ALA A 23 -0.19 1.00 -5.73
CA ALA A 23 0.50 0.87 -4.45
C ALA A 23 1.88 0.23 -4.60
N LEU A 24 2.00 -0.83 -5.42
CA LEU A 24 3.27 -1.47 -5.74
C LEU A 24 4.23 -0.52 -6.45
N GLN A 25 3.75 0.18 -7.49
CA GLN A 25 4.56 1.14 -8.24
C GLN A 25 5.03 2.28 -7.34
N ALA A 26 4.14 2.84 -6.52
CA ALA A 26 4.51 3.92 -5.62
C ALA A 26 5.51 3.47 -4.56
N CYS A 27 5.40 2.24 -4.04
CA CYS A 27 6.42 1.68 -3.13
C CYS A 27 7.76 1.47 -3.85
N HIS A 28 7.75 1.08 -5.12
CA HIS A 28 8.98 0.96 -5.92
C HIS A 28 9.63 2.32 -6.16
N ASP A 29 8.87 3.33 -6.60
CA ASP A 29 9.35 4.69 -6.82
C ASP A 29 9.93 5.31 -5.53
N ALA A 30 9.31 5.01 -4.38
CA ALA A 30 9.81 5.45 -3.08
C ALA A 30 11.08 4.72 -2.62
N LEU A 31 11.28 3.46 -3.02
CA LEU A 31 12.53 2.74 -2.80
C LEU A 31 13.65 3.21 -3.73
N ALA A 32 13.30 3.63 -4.95
CA ALA A 32 14.23 4.20 -5.92
C ALA A 32 14.66 5.63 -5.56
N GLY A 33 13.93 6.30 -4.66
CA GLY A 33 14.16 7.70 -4.29
C GLY A 33 13.53 8.71 -5.26
N ASP A 34 12.84 8.24 -6.30
CA ASP A 34 12.12 9.06 -7.29
C ASP A 34 10.92 9.81 -6.68
N LYS A 35 10.24 9.19 -5.69
CA LYS A 35 9.07 9.78 -5.05
C LYS A 35 9.15 9.70 -3.53
N PRO A 36 8.59 10.69 -2.80
CA PRO A 36 8.54 10.62 -1.35
C PRO A 36 7.66 9.45 -0.86
N ALA A 37 8.11 8.79 0.21
CA ALA A 37 7.42 7.67 0.86
C ALA A 37 5.95 7.98 1.25
N MET A 38 5.60 9.25 1.43
CA MET A 38 4.22 9.68 1.69
C MET A 38 3.27 9.30 0.54
N ILE A 39 3.72 9.38 -0.72
CA ILE A 39 2.92 9.02 -1.90
C ILE A 39 2.65 7.52 -1.90
N ALA A 40 3.68 6.71 -1.65
CA ALA A 40 3.57 5.28 -1.50
C ALA A 40 2.61 4.87 -0.38
N ARG A 41 2.68 5.57 0.76
CA ARG A 41 1.76 5.34 1.89
C ARG A 41 0.30 5.65 1.52
N ARG A 42 0.04 6.76 0.82
CA ARG A 42 -1.33 7.12 0.39
C ARG A 42 -1.91 6.10 -0.59
N ALA A 43 -1.10 5.65 -1.57
CA ALA A 43 -1.51 4.62 -2.53
C ALA A 43 -1.80 3.29 -1.83
N PHE A 44 -0.94 2.88 -0.88
CA PHE A 44 -1.15 1.69 -0.07
C PHE A 44 -2.45 1.74 0.74
N ILE A 45 -2.73 2.87 1.41
CA ILE A 45 -3.98 3.05 2.17
C ILE A 45 -5.20 2.96 1.23
N ALA A 46 -5.13 3.59 0.05
CA ALA A 46 -6.22 3.55 -0.92
C ALA A 46 -6.49 2.12 -1.42
N ALA A 47 -5.44 1.34 -1.69
CA ALA A 47 -5.55 -0.07 -2.03
C ALA A 47 -6.14 -0.89 -0.86
N ALA A 48 -5.66 -0.67 0.37
CA ALA A 48 -6.08 -1.43 1.54
C ALA A 48 -7.54 -1.17 1.90
N ARG A 49 -8.02 0.07 1.69
CA ARG A 49 -9.44 0.43 1.87
C ARG A 49 -10.33 -0.26 0.85
N GLU A 50 -9.87 -0.47 -0.37
CA GLU A 50 -10.65 -1.15 -1.42
C GLU A 50 -10.91 -2.62 -1.09
N VAL A 51 -9.95 -3.28 -0.46
CA VAL A 51 -10.04 -4.70 -0.11
C VAL A 51 -10.50 -4.93 1.34
N ASN A 52 -10.94 -3.87 2.04
CA ASN A 52 -11.32 -3.89 3.47
C ASN A 52 -10.24 -4.46 4.42
N VAL A 53 -8.97 -4.45 4.00
CA VAL A 53 -7.82 -4.87 4.82
C VAL A 53 -7.30 -3.75 5.70
N PHE A 54 -7.73 -2.51 5.43
CA PHE A 54 -7.31 -1.37 6.23
C PHE A 54 -7.94 -1.41 7.62
N VAL A 55 -7.24 -2.03 8.56
CA VAL A 55 -7.49 -1.83 9.99
C VAL A 55 -7.19 -0.37 10.27
N SER A 56 -8.24 0.43 10.35
CA SER A 56 -8.10 1.77 10.88
C SER A 56 -7.77 1.59 12.35
N ASP A 57 -6.52 1.86 12.73
CA ASP A 57 -6.17 2.16 14.12
C ASP A 57 -6.85 3.49 14.46
N LYS A 58 -8.17 3.44 14.60
CA LYS A 58 -8.83 4.35 15.51
C LYS A 58 -8.56 3.71 16.86
N ALA A 59 -7.52 4.19 17.54
CA ALA A 59 -7.32 3.90 18.95
C ALA A 59 -8.68 3.96 19.67
N PRO A 60 -9.05 2.94 20.48
CA PRO A 60 -10.25 3.06 21.30
C PRO A 60 -10.07 4.25 22.25
N ALA A 61 -11.09 5.11 22.22
CA ALA A 61 -11.47 6.22 23.12
C ALA A 61 -10.46 6.69 24.18
#